data_AF-A0A4D6XHT7-F1
#
_entry.id   AF-A0A4D6XHT7-F1
#
_cell.length_a   1.000
_cell.length_b   1.000
_cell.length_c   1.000
_cell.angle_alpha   90.00
_cell.angle_beta   90.00
_cell.angle_gamma   90.00
#
_symmetry.space_group_name_H-M   'P 1'
#
loop_
_entity.id
_entity.type
_entity.pdbx_description
1 polymer ?
#
loop_
_entity_poly.entity_id
_entity_poly.type
_entity_poly.pdbx_seq_one_letter_code
_entity_poly.pdbx_strand_id
1 'polypeptide(L)'
;MSKQIPVHDVTPPASKGKDSVDLYAAREKIYTRAFTGLFRRLRMVGGAFLFLLYFGTVWLNWGGHQAVWWNLPERKFYIFGATIWPQDFILLSGILIVAAFGLFFVTVYAGRVWCGYTCPQSVWTWIFMWCEKVTEGDRNQRMKLDRAPMSGNKFLRKLAKHSLWLLIGFVTGMTFVGYFSPIRELASEFFTGQADGWAYFWVGFFTLATYGNAGWLREQVCVYMCPYARFQSVMFDKDTLIVSYDPRRGETRGPRKKDVDYKAKGLGDCIDCTMCVQVCPTGIDIRDGLQIECIGCAACIDACDSIMDKMNYPRGLISYTTEHNLSGQKTHMLRPRLIGYAVVLLVMIGALATAFATRSLVGFDVSKDRVLYRENAQGRIENVYSLKVMNKDQRDHVYVLDAAGLPDLRLEGQREISVAAGDIVSLPVQLSVAPEKLPSTTNEITFILKSADDGDSQVEAKSRFIGPQIR
;
A
#
# COMPACT_ATOMS: atom_id res chain seq x y z
N MET A 1 3.43 -12.93 34.83
CA MET A 1 3.98 -11.55 34.97
C MET A 1 4.06 -10.93 33.59
N SER A 2 3.26 -9.88 33.34
CA SER A 2 3.20 -9.17 32.06
C SER A 2 4.60 -8.68 31.64
N LYS A 3 5.14 -9.21 30.54
CA LYS A 3 6.42 -8.80 29.93
C LYS A 3 6.25 -7.48 29.15
N GLN A 4 5.62 -6.48 29.73
CA GLN A 4 5.44 -5.18 29.08
C GLN A 4 6.71 -4.34 29.21
N ILE A 5 7.07 -3.64 28.13
CA ILE A 5 8.15 -2.67 28.10
C ILE A 5 7.75 -1.51 29.03
N PRO A 6 8.64 -1.03 29.93
CA PRO A 6 8.31 0.11 30.78
C PRO A 6 7.98 1.34 29.92
N VAL A 7 6.83 1.97 30.18
CA VAL A 7 6.37 3.18 29.47
C VAL A 7 6.32 4.32 30.46
N HIS A 8 6.89 5.47 30.11
CA HIS A 8 6.81 6.68 30.93
C HIS A 8 5.57 7.48 30.54
N ASP A 9 4.68 7.75 31.51
CA ASP A 9 3.56 8.68 31.29
C ASP A 9 4.12 10.11 31.34
N VAL A 10 4.01 10.83 30.23
CA VAL A 10 4.45 12.23 30.08
C VAL A 10 3.27 13.19 29.97
N THR A 11 2.07 12.74 30.36
CA THR A 11 0.87 13.59 30.39
C THR A 11 1.12 14.79 31.31
N PRO A 12 0.95 16.04 30.83
CA PRO A 12 1.14 17.22 31.67
C PRO A 12 0.26 17.14 32.92
N PRO A 13 0.76 17.49 34.12
CA PRO A 13 -0.08 17.56 35.30
C PRO A 13 -1.22 18.55 35.06
N ALA A 14 -2.44 18.18 35.45
CA ALA A 14 -3.61 19.06 35.35
C ALA A 14 -3.28 20.42 35.97
N SER A 15 -3.48 21.51 35.23
CA SER A 15 -3.19 22.86 35.74
C SER A 15 -4.05 23.11 36.97
N LYS A 16 -3.43 23.26 38.14
CA LYS A 16 -4.15 23.65 39.36
C LYS A 16 -4.87 24.98 39.10
N GLY A 17 -6.21 24.95 39.05
CA GLY A 17 -7.05 26.15 38.99
C GLY A 17 -8.08 26.24 37.84
N LYS A 18 -8.33 25.18 37.08
CA LYS A 18 -9.48 25.13 36.16
C LYS A 18 -10.32 23.89 36.43
N ASP A 19 -11.57 24.08 36.86
CA ASP A 19 -12.57 23.02 37.06
C ASP A 19 -13.06 22.37 35.74
N SER A 20 -12.48 22.79 34.61
CA SER A 20 -12.60 22.09 33.33
C SER A 20 -11.26 21.45 32.98
N VAL A 21 -11.25 20.12 32.92
CA VAL A 21 -10.20 19.40 32.19
C VAL A 21 -10.39 19.77 30.72
N ASP A 22 -9.45 20.53 30.16
CA ASP A 22 -9.45 20.79 28.73
C ASP A 22 -9.18 19.45 28.02
N LEU A 23 -10.24 18.79 27.58
CA LEU A 23 -10.18 17.49 26.90
C LEU A 23 -9.45 17.58 25.55
N TYR A 24 -9.14 18.80 25.08
CA TYR A 24 -8.48 19.08 23.82
C TYR A 24 -7.23 19.94 24.02
N ALA A 25 -6.05 19.31 24.05
CA ALA A 25 -4.79 20.06 23.98
C ALA A 25 -4.68 20.71 22.58
N ALA A 26 -4.68 22.04 22.52
CA ALA A 26 -4.47 22.76 21.27
C ALA A 26 -3.11 22.38 20.67
N ARG A 27 -3.12 21.93 19.41
CA ARG A 27 -1.93 21.47 18.71
C ARG A 27 -0.85 22.56 18.65
N GLU A 28 0.31 22.28 19.23
CA GLU A 28 1.51 23.07 18.98
C GLU A 28 2.13 22.69 17.63
N LYS A 29 2.37 23.70 16.79
CA LYS A 29 2.98 23.47 15.48
C LYS A 29 4.44 23.04 15.65
N ILE A 30 4.77 21.86 15.15
CA ILE A 30 6.13 21.32 15.16
C ILE A 30 6.96 21.97 14.04
N TYR A 31 8.08 22.57 14.43
CA TYR A 31 9.08 23.11 13.48
C TYR A 31 10.30 22.22 13.49
N THR A 32 10.40 21.35 12.48
CA THR A 32 11.55 20.47 12.31
C THR A 32 12.80 21.24 11.85
N ARG A 33 13.94 20.88 12.40
CA ARG A 33 15.25 21.38 11.96
C ARG A 33 15.83 20.48 10.88
N ALA A 34 16.53 21.08 9.92
CA ALA A 34 17.26 20.32 8.91
C ALA A 34 18.43 19.54 9.51
N PHE A 35 18.70 18.35 8.98
CA PHE A 35 19.81 17.49 9.41
C PHE A 35 20.42 16.74 8.22
N THR A 36 21.58 16.12 8.45
CA THR A 36 22.32 15.29 7.49
C THR A 36 22.78 14.02 8.19
N GLY A 37 22.86 12.92 7.46
CA GLY A 37 23.30 11.64 8.01
C GLY A 37 22.90 10.46 7.13
N LEU A 38 23.20 9.26 7.61
CA LEU A 38 23.00 8.02 6.88
C LEU A 38 21.51 7.72 6.71
N PHE A 39 20.73 7.82 7.79
CA PHE A 39 19.32 7.43 7.77
C PHE A 39 18.48 8.40 6.93
N ARG A 40 18.84 9.68 6.93
CA ARG A 40 18.29 10.65 5.97
C ARG A 40 18.57 10.24 4.52
N ARG A 41 19.80 9.83 4.20
CA ARG A 41 20.16 9.40 2.84
C ARG A 41 19.35 8.17 2.43
N LEU A 42 19.24 7.16 3.30
CA LEU A 42 18.43 5.97 3.07
C LEU A 42 16.97 6.31 2.80
N ARG A 43 16.36 7.20 3.59
CA ARG A 43 14.97 7.67 3.36
C ARG A 43 14.82 8.42 2.05
N MET A 44 15.77 9.28 1.70
CA MET A 44 15.72 10.02 0.42
C MET A 44 15.84 9.08 -0.78
N VAL A 45 16.76 8.12 -0.74
CA VAL A 45 16.95 7.14 -1.83
C VAL A 45 15.74 6.20 -1.93
N GLY A 46 15.28 5.65 -0.80
CA GLY A 46 14.08 4.80 -0.76
C GLY A 46 12.83 5.54 -1.22
N GLY A 47 12.62 6.78 -0.75
CA GLY A 47 11.52 7.62 -1.19
C GLY A 47 11.60 7.97 -2.67
N ALA A 48 12.79 8.29 -3.20
CA ALA A 48 12.99 8.54 -4.62
C ALA A 48 12.70 7.29 -5.47
N PHE A 49 13.11 6.11 -5.01
CA PHE A 49 12.78 4.84 -5.67
C PHE A 49 11.27 4.58 -5.68
N LEU A 50 10.59 4.72 -4.54
CA LEU A 50 9.14 4.56 -4.45
C LEU A 50 8.39 5.58 -5.33
N PHE A 51 8.90 6.80 -5.44
CA PHE A 51 8.37 7.82 -6.33
C PHE A 51 8.60 7.50 -7.80
N LEU A 52 9.77 6.98 -8.14
CA LEU A 52 10.05 6.53 -9.50
C LEU A 52 9.09 5.41 -9.90
N LEU A 53 8.79 4.48 -8.99
CA LEU A 53 7.77 3.46 -9.23
C LEU A 53 6.39 4.11 -9.35
N TYR A 54 5.92 4.81 -8.32
CA TYR A 54 4.57 5.35 -8.28
C TYR A 54 4.25 6.34 -9.42
N PHE A 55 5.17 7.24 -9.73
CA PHE A 55 4.99 8.21 -10.82
C PHE A 55 5.42 7.64 -12.17
N GLY A 56 6.30 6.64 -12.24
CA GLY A 56 6.83 6.14 -13.50
C GLY A 56 6.01 5.02 -14.13
N THR A 57 5.52 4.05 -13.33
CA THR A 57 4.84 2.85 -13.87
C THR A 57 3.54 3.19 -14.59
N VAL A 58 2.91 4.31 -14.23
CA VAL A 58 1.69 4.78 -14.87
C VAL A 58 1.94 5.26 -16.32
N TRP A 59 3.15 5.74 -16.66
CA TRP A 59 3.48 6.24 -18.00
C TRP A 59 4.14 5.21 -18.92
N LEU A 60 4.65 4.13 -18.33
CA LEU A 60 5.30 3.05 -19.05
C LEU A 60 4.27 2.32 -19.92
N ASN A 61 4.51 2.26 -21.24
CA ASN A 61 3.68 1.45 -22.14
C ASN A 61 4.24 0.01 -22.17
N TRP A 62 3.36 -0.96 -22.02
CA TRP A 62 3.67 -2.37 -22.05
C TRP A 62 2.57 -3.11 -22.81
N GLY A 63 2.88 -3.65 -23.98
CA GLY A 63 1.89 -4.40 -24.78
C GLY A 63 0.73 -3.54 -25.33
N GLY A 64 0.92 -2.23 -25.51
CA GLY A 64 -0.10 -1.33 -26.07
C GLY A 64 -0.92 -0.56 -25.03
N HIS A 65 -0.88 -0.95 -23.76
CA HIS A 65 -1.53 -0.25 -22.64
C HIS A 65 -0.51 0.17 -21.56
N GLN A 66 -0.94 0.84 -20.50
CA GLN A 66 -0.05 1.18 -19.37
C GLN A 66 0.42 -0.09 -18.66
N ALA A 67 1.65 -0.06 -18.12
CA ALA A 67 2.25 -1.21 -17.45
C ALA A 67 1.50 -1.61 -16.17
N VAL A 68 0.96 -0.64 -15.44
CA VAL A 68 0.05 -0.90 -14.31
C VAL A 68 -1.24 -0.14 -14.57
N TRP A 69 -2.31 -0.88 -14.85
CA TRP A 69 -3.62 -0.31 -15.15
C TRP A 69 -4.73 -1.09 -14.47
N TRP A 70 -5.49 -0.41 -13.64
CA TRP A 70 -6.65 -0.93 -12.96
C TRP A 70 -7.93 -0.55 -13.73
N ASN A 71 -8.23 -1.27 -14.80
CA ASN A 71 -9.42 -1.05 -15.61
C ASN A 71 -10.67 -1.54 -14.86
N LEU A 72 -11.29 -0.63 -14.10
CA LEU A 72 -12.53 -0.89 -13.37
C LEU A 72 -13.74 -1.21 -14.28
N PRO A 73 -13.95 -0.50 -15.41
CA PRO A 73 -15.06 -0.81 -16.34
C PRO A 73 -15.07 -2.25 -16.83
N GLU A 74 -13.93 -2.76 -17.31
CA GLU A 74 -13.79 -4.16 -17.77
C GLU A 74 -13.48 -5.14 -16.63
N ARG A 75 -13.21 -4.62 -15.43
CA ARG A 75 -12.76 -5.37 -14.25
C ARG A 75 -11.48 -6.17 -14.53
N LYS A 76 -10.61 -5.63 -15.37
CA LYS A 76 -9.31 -6.21 -15.73
C LYS A 76 -8.20 -5.40 -15.06
N PHE A 77 -7.26 -6.09 -14.44
CA PHE A 77 -6.12 -5.47 -13.78
C PHE A 77 -4.85 -5.90 -14.50
N TYR A 78 -4.18 -4.95 -15.17
CA TYR A 78 -2.96 -5.20 -15.93
C TYR A 78 -1.74 -4.85 -15.08
N ILE A 79 -0.79 -5.78 -14.96
CA ILE A 79 0.47 -5.61 -14.22
C ILE A 79 1.63 -6.19 -15.05
N PHE A 80 2.45 -5.33 -15.66
CA PHE A 80 3.64 -5.69 -16.46
C PHE A 80 3.39 -6.83 -17.48
N GLY A 81 2.20 -6.83 -18.11
CA GLY A 81 1.76 -7.84 -19.08
C GLY A 81 0.79 -8.87 -18.51
N ALA A 82 0.83 -9.15 -17.20
CA ALA A 82 -0.14 -10.05 -16.58
C ALA A 82 -1.52 -9.41 -16.48
N THR A 83 -2.54 -10.07 -17.04
CA THR A 83 -3.94 -9.68 -16.89
C THR A 83 -4.57 -10.48 -15.75
N ILE A 84 -4.95 -9.80 -14.67
CA ILE A 84 -5.65 -10.38 -13.52
C ILE A 84 -7.14 -10.11 -13.67
N TRP A 85 -7.92 -11.19 -13.60
CA TRP A 85 -9.36 -11.20 -13.81
C TRP A 85 -10.13 -11.17 -12.49
N PRO A 86 -11.43 -10.85 -12.48
CA PRO A 86 -12.25 -10.88 -11.27
C PRO A 86 -12.28 -12.25 -10.58
N GLN A 87 -12.21 -13.33 -11.36
CA GLN A 87 -12.12 -14.70 -10.82
C GLN A 87 -10.80 -14.93 -10.06
N ASP A 88 -9.75 -14.19 -10.42
CA ASP A 88 -8.44 -14.24 -9.79
C ASP A 88 -8.33 -13.26 -8.61
N PHE A 89 -9.42 -12.59 -8.21
CA PHE A 89 -9.44 -11.63 -7.10
C PHE A 89 -9.07 -12.27 -5.75
N ILE A 90 -9.27 -13.59 -5.62
CA ILE A 90 -8.78 -14.37 -4.48
C ILE A 90 -7.24 -14.34 -4.42
N LEU A 91 -6.54 -14.40 -5.56
CA LEU A 91 -5.08 -14.29 -5.61
C LEU A 91 -4.64 -12.87 -5.21
N LEU A 92 -5.35 -11.83 -5.67
CA LEU A 92 -5.08 -10.46 -5.26
C LEU A 92 -5.26 -10.29 -3.74
N SER A 93 -6.35 -10.83 -3.19
CA SER A 93 -6.59 -10.86 -1.75
C SER A 93 -5.47 -11.60 -1.01
N GLY A 94 -5.01 -12.73 -1.55
CA GLY A 94 -3.86 -13.47 -1.04
C GLY A 94 -2.58 -12.64 -1.00
N ILE A 95 -2.28 -11.88 -2.07
CA ILE A 95 -1.15 -10.94 -2.12
C ILE A 95 -1.27 -9.89 -1.00
N LEU A 96 -2.45 -9.29 -0.81
CA LEU A 96 -2.69 -8.29 0.23
C LEU A 96 -2.51 -8.87 1.64
N ILE A 97 -2.99 -10.09 1.88
CA ILE A 97 -2.82 -10.77 3.16
C ILE A 97 -1.34 -11.08 3.40
N VAL A 98 -0.63 -11.61 2.40
CA VAL A 98 0.83 -11.85 2.48
C VAL A 98 1.58 -10.55 2.76
N ALA A 99 1.23 -9.45 2.09
CA ALA A 99 1.82 -8.14 2.32
C ALA A 99 1.56 -7.63 3.75
N ALA A 100 0.34 -7.80 4.28
CA ALA A 100 0.01 -7.43 5.66
C ALA A 100 0.79 -8.27 6.69
N PHE A 101 0.89 -9.59 6.48
CA PHE A 101 1.72 -10.46 7.32
C PHE A 101 3.22 -10.15 7.19
N GLY A 102 3.69 -9.79 6.00
CA GLY A 102 5.05 -9.32 5.77
C GLY A 102 5.35 -8.05 6.56
N LEU A 103 4.41 -7.10 6.55
CA LEU A 103 4.49 -5.88 7.35
C LEU A 103 4.53 -6.19 8.87
N PHE A 104 3.76 -7.19 9.32
CA PHE A 104 3.82 -7.67 10.70
C PHE A 104 5.16 -8.31 11.05
N PHE A 105 5.70 -9.16 10.18
CA PHE A 105 7.02 -9.76 10.35
C PHE A 105 8.10 -8.68 10.47
N VAL A 106 8.11 -7.71 9.55
CA VAL A 106 9.03 -6.57 9.58
C VAL A 106 8.87 -5.75 10.86
N THR A 107 7.65 -5.63 11.40
CA THR A 107 7.40 -4.91 12.66
C THR A 107 7.99 -5.62 13.87
N VAL A 108 7.82 -6.93 13.95
CA VAL A 108 8.39 -7.72 15.06
C VAL A 108 9.91 -7.64 15.00
N TYR A 109 10.51 -7.70 13.80
CA TYR A 109 11.95 -7.62 13.62
C TYR A 109 12.52 -6.21 13.83
N ALA A 110 12.01 -5.23 13.09
CA ALA A 110 12.57 -3.89 12.90
C ALA A 110 11.64 -2.74 13.35
N GLY A 111 10.68 -3.03 14.23
CA GLY A 111 9.85 -2.04 14.89
C GLY A 111 9.05 -1.18 13.90
N ARG A 112 9.30 0.13 13.89
CA ARG A 112 8.55 1.11 13.06
C ARG A 112 9.27 1.51 11.79
N VAL A 113 10.19 0.70 11.28
CA VAL A 113 10.95 1.04 10.06
C VAL A 113 10.04 1.33 8.85
N TRP A 114 8.92 0.62 8.69
CA TRP A 114 7.94 0.94 7.65
C TRP A 114 7.41 2.38 7.77
N CYS A 115 6.95 2.74 8.98
CA CYS A 115 6.39 4.05 9.27
C CYS A 115 7.40 5.19 9.01
N GLY A 116 8.67 4.96 9.32
CA GLY A 116 9.73 5.96 9.19
C GLY A 116 10.27 6.16 7.78
N TYR A 117 10.20 5.14 6.91
CA TYR A 117 10.95 5.12 5.64
C TYR A 117 10.07 5.00 4.38
N THR A 118 8.99 4.24 4.43
CA THR A 118 8.23 3.84 3.23
C THR A 118 6.75 4.18 3.30
N CYS A 119 6.20 4.39 4.50
CA CYS A 119 4.81 4.78 4.70
C CYS A 119 4.48 6.07 3.90
N PRO A 120 3.43 6.06 3.04
CA PRO A 120 3.07 7.21 2.22
C PRO A 120 2.85 8.49 3.04
N GLN A 121 2.16 8.40 4.18
CA GLN A 121 1.94 9.56 5.03
C GLN A 121 3.25 10.24 5.44
N SER A 122 4.26 9.45 5.81
CA SER A 122 5.56 9.98 6.23
C SER A 122 6.36 10.52 5.05
N VAL A 123 6.42 9.79 3.93
CA VAL A 123 7.18 10.22 2.73
C VAL A 123 6.67 11.58 2.22
N TRP A 124 5.35 11.73 2.05
CA TRP A 124 4.77 13.01 1.61
C TRP A 124 4.96 14.11 2.64
N THR A 125 4.80 13.83 3.93
CA THR A 125 5.05 14.82 5.01
C THR A 125 6.50 15.32 4.98
N TRP A 126 7.49 14.45 4.73
CA TRP A 126 8.89 14.85 4.59
C TRP A 126 9.11 15.80 3.41
N ILE A 127 8.45 15.57 2.28
CA ILE A 127 8.55 16.44 1.12
C ILE A 127 7.89 17.79 1.38
N PHE A 128 6.72 17.80 2.03
CA PHE A 128 6.04 19.04 2.38
C PHE A 128 6.89 19.87 3.36
N MET A 129 7.55 19.23 4.33
CA MET A 129 8.51 19.89 5.21
C MET A 129 9.77 20.36 4.47
N TRP A 130 10.21 19.64 3.43
CA TRP A 130 11.29 20.10 2.55
C TRP A 130 10.86 21.34 1.76
N CYS A 131 9.65 21.39 1.22
CA CYS A 131 9.09 22.58 0.57
C CYS A 131 9.07 23.77 1.54
N GLU A 132 8.65 23.57 2.79
CA GLU A 132 8.70 24.60 3.83
C GLU A 132 10.11 25.10 4.09
N LYS A 133 11.09 24.19 4.13
CA LYS A 133 12.49 24.57 4.31
C LYS A 133 12.99 25.44 3.16
N VAL A 134 12.65 25.09 1.93
CA VAL A 134 13.09 25.80 0.72
C VAL A 134 12.44 27.20 0.64
N THR A 135 11.17 27.33 0.99
CA THR A 135 10.42 28.60 0.85
C THR A 135 10.53 29.50 2.08
N GLU A 136 10.44 28.95 3.29
CA GLU A 136 10.36 29.70 4.55
C GLU A 136 11.66 29.64 5.37
N GLY A 137 12.57 28.71 5.06
CA GLY A 137 13.87 28.56 5.74
C GLY A 137 13.92 27.46 6.81
N ASP A 138 15.01 27.39 7.55
CA ASP A 138 15.17 26.38 8.62
C ASP A 138 14.32 26.73 9.87
N ARG A 139 14.24 25.82 10.85
CA ARG A 139 13.39 25.90 12.06
C ARG A 139 13.22 27.33 12.62
N ASN A 140 14.30 27.99 13.01
CA ASN A 140 14.23 29.30 13.67
C ASN A 140 13.71 30.42 12.74
N GLN A 141 14.03 30.34 11.45
CA GLN A 141 13.53 31.30 10.45
C GLN A 141 12.03 31.16 10.28
N ARG A 142 11.52 29.91 10.23
CA ARG A 142 10.07 29.63 10.16
C ARG A 142 9.33 30.09 11.41
N MET A 143 9.86 29.81 12.59
CA MET A 143 9.29 30.30 13.86
C MET A 143 9.23 31.84 13.90
N LYS A 144 10.30 32.51 13.46
CA LYS A 144 10.33 33.99 13.38
C LYS A 144 9.34 34.52 12.34
N LEU A 145 9.26 33.88 11.17
CA LEU A 145 8.35 34.27 10.09
C LEU A 145 6.88 34.12 10.49
N ASP A 146 6.55 33.06 11.23
CA ASP A 146 5.18 32.82 11.70
C ASP A 146 4.74 33.85 12.75
N ARG A 147 5.64 34.26 13.65
CA ARG A 147 5.38 35.29 14.66
C ARG A 147 5.37 36.72 14.10
N ALA A 148 6.01 36.97 12.96
CA ALA A 148 6.04 38.30 12.35
C ALA A 148 4.66 38.72 11.79
N PRO A 149 4.32 40.02 11.73
CA PRO A 149 3.12 40.50 11.06
C PRO A 149 3.13 40.16 9.56
N MET A 150 1.97 40.23 8.91
CA MET A 150 1.86 39.94 7.48
C MET A 150 2.57 41.01 6.65
N SER A 151 3.73 40.67 6.08
CA SER A 151 4.49 41.48 5.13
C SER A 151 4.46 40.87 3.73
N GLY A 152 4.76 41.65 2.69
CA GLY A 152 4.83 41.13 1.31
C GLY A 152 5.76 39.93 1.16
N ASN A 153 6.93 39.96 1.83
CA ASN A 153 7.86 38.82 1.88
C ASN A 153 7.24 37.60 2.59
N LYS A 154 6.52 37.78 3.70
CA LYS A 154 5.82 36.68 4.38
C LYS A 154 4.74 36.09 3.48
N PHE A 155 3.92 36.93 2.84
CA PHE A 155 2.88 36.50 1.93
C PHE A 155 3.45 35.68 0.77
N LEU A 156 4.48 36.20 0.06
CA LEU A 156 5.11 35.49 -1.06
C LEU A 156 5.70 34.14 -0.65
N ARG A 157 6.37 34.05 0.50
CA ARG A 157 6.91 32.78 1.01
C ARG A 157 5.82 31.77 1.35
N LYS A 158 4.73 32.23 1.98
CA LYS A 158 3.58 31.39 2.32
C LYS A 158 2.86 30.93 1.05
N LEU A 159 2.65 31.82 0.10
CA LEU A 159 2.07 31.52 -1.20
C LEU A 159 2.92 30.47 -1.92
N ALA A 160 4.23 30.69 -2.05
CA ALA A 160 5.14 29.73 -2.68
C ALA A 160 5.08 28.35 -2.03
N LYS A 161 5.03 28.27 -0.69
CA LYS A 161 4.84 27.00 0.01
C LYS A 161 3.53 26.33 -0.38
N HIS A 162 2.40 27.05 -0.29
CA HIS A 162 1.09 26.47 -0.57
C HIS A 162 0.92 26.10 -2.05
N SER A 163 1.51 26.86 -2.97
CA SER A 163 1.60 26.52 -4.39
C SER A 163 2.38 25.21 -4.61
N LEU A 164 3.53 25.03 -3.95
CA LEU A 164 4.28 23.76 -4.03
C LEU A 164 3.49 22.59 -3.45
N TRP A 165 2.83 22.78 -2.30
CA TRP A 165 1.99 21.75 -1.70
C TRP A 165 0.82 21.34 -2.60
N LEU A 166 0.15 22.32 -3.21
CA LEU A 166 -0.94 22.06 -4.16
C LEU A 166 -0.43 21.41 -5.43
N LEU A 167 0.72 21.81 -5.96
CA LEU A 167 1.32 21.18 -7.13
C LEU A 167 1.65 19.71 -6.87
N ILE A 168 2.29 19.42 -5.73
CA ILE A 168 2.63 18.04 -5.36
C ILE A 168 1.35 17.23 -5.10
N GLY A 169 0.37 17.82 -4.43
CA GLY A 169 -0.94 17.22 -4.25
C GLY A 169 -1.63 16.90 -5.59
N PHE A 170 -1.56 17.83 -6.53
CA PHE A 170 -2.14 17.70 -7.87
C PHE A 170 -1.47 16.59 -8.67
N VAL A 171 -0.13 16.58 -8.74
CA VAL A 171 0.61 15.53 -9.43
C VAL A 171 0.35 14.16 -8.78
N THR A 172 0.24 14.10 -7.44
CA THR A 172 -0.13 12.89 -6.71
C THR A 172 -1.55 12.43 -7.07
N GLY A 173 -2.54 13.31 -6.99
CA GLY A 173 -3.93 12.98 -7.31
C GLY A 173 -4.12 12.58 -8.77
N MET A 174 -3.49 13.30 -9.70
CA MET A 174 -3.50 12.97 -11.12
C MET A 174 -2.91 11.59 -11.39
N THR A 175 -1.78 11.29 -10.76
CA THR A 175 -1.13 9.97 -10.90
C THR A 175 -1.99 8.87 -10.30
N PHE A 176 -2.60 9.10 -9.13
CA PHE A 176 -3.49 8.13 -8.50
C PHE A 176 -4.67 7.77 -9.41
N VAL A 177 -5.36 8.79 -9.95
CA VAL A 177 -6.47 8.58 -10.90
C VAL A 177 -5.97 7.96 -12.21
N GLY A 178 -4.74 8.29 -12.63
CA GLY A 178 -4.06 7.71 -13.79
C GLY A 178 -3.80 6.21 -13.72
N TYR A 179 -3.88 5.59 -12.54
CA TYR A 179 -3.86 4.13 -12.40
C TYR A 179 -5.19 3.48 -12.79
N PHE A 180 -6.29 4.23 -12.78
CA PHE A 180 -7.64 3.73 -13.09
C PHE A 180 -8.10 4.16 -14.48
N SER A 181 -7.81 5.41 -14.86
CA SER A 181 -8.05 5.97 -16.18
C SER A 181 -6.72 6.17 -16.92
N PRO A 182 -6.62 5.85 -18.22
CA PRO A 182 -5.37 5.99 -18.95
C PRO A 182 -4.69 7.35 -18.80
N ILE A 183 -3.49 7.39 -18.20
CA ILE A 183 -2.86 8.67 -17.78
C ILE A 183 -2.62 9.64 -18.94
N ARG A 184 -2.35 9.12 -20.15
CA ARG A 184 -2.06 9.94 -21.33
C ARG A 184 -3.32 10.65 -21.82
N GLU A 185 -4.42 9.92 -21.91
CA GLU A 185 -5.74 10.47 -22.25
C GLU A 185 -6.20 11.40 -21.13
N LEU A 186 -6.17 10.93 -19.89
CA LEU A 186 -6.55 11.70 -18.71
C LEU A 186 -5.80 13.03 -18.62
N ALA A 187 -4.47 13.04 -18.81
CA ALA A 187 -3.69 14.26 -18.79
C ALA A 187 -4.09 15.22 -19.92
N SER A 188 -4.26 14.71 -21.15
CA SER A 188 -4.69 15.51 -22.29
C SER A 188 -6.08 16.11 -22.06
N GLU A 189 -7.06 15.27 -21.77
CA GLU A 189 -8.47 15.63 -21.56
C GLU A 189 -8.66 16.58 -20.37
N PHE A 190 -7.91 16.38 -19.29
CA PHE A 190 -8.01 17.21 -18.10
C PHE A 190 -7.61 18.67 -18.41
N PHE A 191 -6.54 18.87 -19.18
CA PHE A 191 -6.08 20.21 -19.57
C PHE A 191 -6.85 20.82 -20.75
N THR A 192 -7.48 20.02 -21.61
CA THR A 192 -8.37 20.53 -22.68
C THR A 192 -9.79 20.83 -22.19
N GLY A 193 -10.14 20.49 -20.95
CA GLY A 193 -11.49 20.70 -20.43
C GLY A 193 -12.50 19.62 -20.86
N GLN A 194 -12.02 18.49 -21.39
CA GLN A 194 -12.83 17.43 -21.99
C GLN A 194 -12.92 16.18 -21.12
N ALA A 195 -12.20 16.12 -20.00
CA ALA A 195 -12.24 14.96 -19.11
C ALA A 195 -13.65 14.79 -18.51
N ASP A 196 -14.00 13.54 -18.21
CA ASP A 196 -15.24 13.23 -17.50
C ASP A 196 -15.31 13.97 -16.15
N GLY A 197 -16.53 14.37 -15.74
CA GLY A 197 -16.74 15.10 -14.50
C GLY A 197 -16.25 14.33 -13.26
N TRP A 198 -16.25 12.99 -13.34
CA TRP A 198 -15.77 12.13 -12.28
C TRP A 198 -14.25 12.11 -12.16
N ALA A 199 -13.53 12.26 -13.28
CA ALA A 199 -12.08 12.45 -13.26
C ALA A 199 -11.71 13.75 -12.54
N TYR A 200 -12.38 14.87 -12.84
CA TYR A 200 -12.14 16.15 -12.15
C TYR A 200 -12.37 16.05 -10.64
N PHE A 201 -13.47 15.43 -10.23
CA PHE A 201 -13.77 15.24 -8.82
C PHE A 201 -12.68 14.45 -8.09
N TRP A 202 -12.29 13.27 -8.61
CA TRP A 202 -11.32 12.42 -7.92
C TRP A 202 -9.92 13.03 -7.91
N VAL A 203 -9.50 13.68 -8.99
CA VAL A 203 -8.22 14.40 -9.02
C VAL A 203 -8.22 15.53 -8.00
N GLY A 204 -9.29 16.33 -7.94
CA GLY A 204 -9.47 17.39 -6.94
C GLY A 204 -9.49 16.85 -5.50
N PHE A 205 -10.25 15.77 -5.26
CA PHE A 205 -10.35 15.11 -3.96
C PHE A 205 -8.98 14.62 -3.48
N PHE A 206 -8.24 13.85 -4.28
CA PHE A 206 -6.92 13.35 -3.88
C PHE A 206 -5.88 14.47 -3.77
N THR A 207 -6.01 15.54 -4.56
CA THR A 207 -5.18 16.75 -4.42
C THR A 207 -5.37 17.39 -3.04
N LEU A 208 -6.63 17.66 -2.67
CA LEU A 208 -6.98 18.28 -1.40
C LEU A 208 -6.71 17.35 -0.22
N ALA A 209 -6.95 16.05 -0.37
CA ALA A 209 -6.64 15.06 0.64
C ALA A 209 -5.13 14.97 0.89
N THR A 210 -4.30 14.96 -0.15
CA THR A 210 -2.84 14.97 0.00
C THR A 210 -2.37 16.26 0.65
N TYR A 211 -2.89 17.40 0.20
CA TYR A 211 -2.62 18.71 0.77
C TYR A 211 -2.98 18.80 2.27
N GLY A 212 -4.16 18.29 2.65
CA GLY A 212 -4.64 18.24 4.02
C GLY A 212 -3.82 17.30 4.90
N ASN A 213 -3.61 16.06 4.45
CA ASN A 213 -2.92 15.03 5.23
C ASN A 213 -1.44 15.31 5.44
N ALA A 214 -0.69 15.65 4.38
CA ALA A 214 0.75 15.89 4.48
C ALA A 214 1.09 17.32 4.89
N GLY A 215 0.26 18.30 4.52
CA GLY A 215 0.51 19.71 4.82
C GLY A 215 0.08 20.10 6.22
N TRP A 216 -1.13 19.71 6.61
CA TRP A 216 -1.75 20.16 7.85
C TRP A 216 -1.74 19.06 8.91
N LEU A 217 -2.37 17.90 8.68
CA LEU A 217 -2.56 16.88 9.71
C LEU A 217 -1.25 16.23 10.17
N ARG A 218 -0.33 15.89 9.25
CA ARG A 218 1.02 15.38 9.52
C ARG A 218 1.07 14.29 10.59
N GLU A 219 1.66 14.58 11.75
CA GLU A 219 1.84 13.66 12.87
C GLU A 219 0.50 13.21 13.48
N GLN A 220 -0.55 14.03 13.36
CA GLN A 220 -1.88 13.69 13.87
C GLN A 220 -2.44 12.44 13.17
N VAL A 221 -2.12 12.26 11.88
CA VAL A 221 -2.49 11.05 11.15
C VAL A 221 -1.82 9.82 11.77
N CYS A 222 -0.53 9.93 12.09
CA CYS A 222 0.23 8.82 12.67
C CYS A 222 -0.17 8.51 14.12
N VAL A 223 -0.50 9.53 14.93
CA VAL A 223 -0.79 9.40 16.35
C VAL A 223 -2.24 9.00 16.63
N TYR A 224 -3.19 9.61 15.90
CA TYR A 224 -4.63 9.49 16.20
C TYR A 224 -5.43 8.74 15.14
N MET A 225 -5.06 8.84 13.86
CA MET A 225 -5.86 8.23 12.78
C MET A 225 -5.36 6.84 12.36
N CYS A 226 -4.06 6.56 12.49
CA CYS A 226 -3.45 5.34 12.00
C CYS A 226 -3.69 4.17 12.96
N PRO A 227 -4.57 3.19 12.62
CA PRO A 227 -4.80 2.05 13.49
C PRO A 227 -3.56 1.16 13.60
N TYR A 228 -2.74 1.13 12.55
CA TYR A 228 -1.52 0.35 12.50
C TYR A 228 -0.51 0.77 13.59
N ALA A 229 -0.36 2.06 13.87
CA ALA A 229 0.51 2.55 14.94
C ALA A 229 0.12 1.97 16.32
N ARG A 230 -1.17 1.68 16.55
CA ARG A 230 -1.66 1.02 17.78
C ARG A 230 -1.41 -0.49 17.76
N PHE A 231 -1.61 -1.16 16.63
CA PHE A 231 -1.26 -2.57 16.51
C PHE A 231 0.24 -2.82 16.72
N GLN A 232 1.11 -1.92 16.26
CA GLN A 232 2.55 -2.09 16.43
C GLN A 232 2.99 -2.14 17.90
N SER A 233 2.34 -1.41 18.82
CA SER A 233 2.76 -1.39 20.22
C SER A 233 2.55 -2.73 20.94
N VAL A 234 1.58 -3.55 20.51
CA VAL A 234 1.36 -4.91 21.05
C VAL A 234 2.23 -5.96 20.38
N MET A 235 2.82 -5.63 19.23
CA MET A 235 3.68 -6.54 18.47
C MET A 235 5.13 -6.51 18.93
N PHE A 236 5.58 -5.41 19.55
CA PHE A 236 6.94 -5.28 20.02
C PHE A 236 7.24 -6.28 21.14
N ASP A 237 8.46 -6.79 21.11
CA ASP A 237 9.06 -7.52 22.20
C ASP A 237 10.41 -6.88 22.57
N LYS A 238 11.06 -7.40 23.62
CA LYS A 238 12.31 -6.85 24.14
C LYS A 238 13.50 -6.96 23.17
N ASP A 239 13.35 -7.77 22.11
CA ASP A 239 14.35 -8.01 21.08
C ASP A 239 13.94 -7.36 19.73
N THR A 240 12.86 -6.57 19.69
CA THR A 240 12.48 -5.76 18.53
C THR A 240 13.44 -4.58 18.40
N LEU A 241 13.97 -4.36 17.20
CA LEU A 241 14.86 -3.23 16.93
C LEU A 241 14.05 -1.93 16.91
N ILE A 242 14.32 -1.06 17.88
CA ILE A 242 13.66 0.25 18.05
C ILE A 242 14.72 1.35 18.07
N VAL A 243 14.29 2.58 17.77
CA VAL A 243 15.16 3.75 17.97
C VAL A 243 15.09 4.14 19.44
N SER A 244 16.22 4.12 20.13
CA SER A 244 16.28 4.44 21.56
C SER A 244 17.55 5.20 21.93
N TYR A 245 17.43 5.98 23.00
CA TYR A 245 18.53 6.62 23.70
C TYR A 245 19.13 5.66 24.73
N ASP A 246 20.46 5.65 24.91
CA ASP A 246 21.13 4.87 25.95
C ASP A 246 21.26 5.69 27.25
N PRO A 247 20.41 5.45 28.27
CA PRO A 247 20.45 6.22 29.51
C PRO A 247 21.71 5.93 30.34
N ARG A 248 22.28 4.71 30.27
CA ARG A 248 23.47 4.36 31.07
C ARG A 248 24.69 5.16 30.62
N ARG A 249 24.73 5.47 29.33
CA ARG A 249 25.79 6.25 28.70
C ARG A 249 25.51 7.76 28.76
N GLY A 250 24.25 8.15 28.61
CA GLY A 250 23.86 9.54 28.44
C GLY A 250 23.51 10.28 29.72
N GLU A 251 23.00 9.61 30.75
CA GLU A 251 22.40 10.27 31.92
C GLU A 251 23.41 10.81 32.95
N THR A 252 22.88 11.66 33.83
CA THR A 252 23.58 12.85 34.39
C THR A 252 24.03 13.78 33.26
N ARG A 253 23.08 14.12 32.38
CA ARG A 253 23.30 14.99 31.21
C ARG A 253 23.47 16.46 31.61
N GLY A 254 24.26 17.20 30.84
CA GLY A 254 24.44 18.63 31.07
C GLY A 254 25.29 19.36 30.03
N PRO A 255 25.07 20.67 29.86
CA PRO A 255 25.81 21.48 28.89
C PRO A 255 27.27 21.65 29.29
N ARG A 256 28.16 21.65 28.30
CA ARG A 256 29.62 21.77 28.52
C ARG A 256 30.38 22.21 27.28
N LYS A 257 31.59 22.72 27.48
CA LYS A 257 32.56 22.97 26.41
C LYS A 257 33.27 21.67 26.01
N LYS A 258 33.82 21.63 24.80
CA LYS A 258 34.47 20.44 24.21
C LYS A 258 35.67 19.95 25.04
N ASP A 259 36.45 20.87 25.60
CA ASP A 259 37.73 20.55 26.25
C ASP A 259 37.59 20.19 27.75
N VAL A 260 36.36 20.07 28.25
CA VAL A 260 36.10 19.70 29.63
C VAL A 260 36.15 18.18 29.77
N ASP A 261 36.94 17.67 30.72
CA ASP A 261 36.81 16.28 31.19
C ASP A 261 35.47 16.12 31.91
N TYR A 262 34.49 15.65 31.14
CA TYR A 262 33.11 15.51 31.58
C TYR A 262 32.92 14.27 32.45
N LYS A 263 33.76 13.24 32.29
CA LYS A 263 33.72 12.04 33.12
C LYS A 263 34.22 12.34 34.53
N ALA A 264 35.26 13.15 34.67
CA ALA A 264 35.71 13.65 35.97
C ALA A 264 34.64 14.47 36.70
N LYS A 265 33.70 15.08 35.97
CA LYS A 265 32.56 15.83 36.52
C LYS A 265 31.31 14.96 36.75
N GLY A 266 31.40 13.64 36.55
CA GLY A 266 30.27 12.72 36.69
C GLY A 266 29.15 12.93 35.66
N LEU A 267 29.44 13.56 34.52
CA LEU A 267 28.47 13.80 33.45
C LEU A 267 28.45 12.64 32.45
N GLY A 268 27.28 12.32 31.91
CA GLY A 268 27.11 11.38 30.80
C GLY A 268 27.44 12.01 29.43
N ASP A 269 27.45 11.19 28.38
CA ASP A 269 27.78 11.61 26.99
C ASP A 269 26.74 12.58 26.40
N CYS A 270 25.52 12.63 26.95
CA CYS A 270 24.50 13.59 26.53
C CYS A 270 24.85 15.00 27.01
N ILE A 271 24.95 15.95 26.07
CA ILE A 271 25.24 17.37 26.35
C ILE A 271 23.98 18.24 26.51
N ASP A 272 22.79 17.61 26.58
CA ASP A 272 21.49 18.30 26.74
C ASP A 272 21.18 19.36 25.65
N CYS A 273 21.65 19.14 24.41
CA CYS A 273 21.51 20.14 23.33
C CYS A 273 20.11 20.22 22.69
N THR A 274 19.20 19.29 23.01
CA THR A 274 17.84 19.16 22.43
C THR A 274 17.78 18.94 20.90
N MET A 275 18.90 18.69 20.22
CA MET A 275 18.91 18.50 18.76
C MET A 275 18.04 17.33 18.31
N CYS A 276 17.99 16.24 19.08
CA CYS A 276 17.11 15.09 18.85
C CYS A 276 15.63 15.47 18.81
N VAL A 277 15.19 16.37 19.69
CA VAL A 277 13.82 16.90 19.75
C VAL A 277 13.54 17.81 18.55
N GLN A 278 14.49 18.69 18.22
CA GLN A 278 14.31 19.66 17.14
C GLN A 278 14.18 19.04 15.75
N VAL A 279 14.75 17.85 15.52
CA VAL A 279 14.65 17.13 14.23
C VAL A 279 13.49 16.13 14.18
N CYS A 280 12.83 15.89 15.32
CA CYS A 280 11.76 14.93 15.44
C CYS A 280 10.49 15.43 14.72
N PRO A 281 9.96 14.71 13.72
CA PRO A 281 8.75 15.12 13.00
C PRO A 281 7.48 15.01 13.85
N THR A 282 7.51 14.25 14.95
CA THR A 282 6.40 14.10 15.89
C THR A 282 6.60 14.86 17.19
N GLY A 283 7.71 15.61 17.33
CA GLY A 283 7.94 16.51 18.45
C GLY A 283 8.32 15.84 19.77
N ILE A 284 8.49 14.53 19.79
CA ILE A 284 8.86 13.80 21.01
C ILE A 284 10.31 14.03 21.45
N ASP A 285 10.55 13.85 22.74
CA ASP A 285 11.88 13.71 23.32
C ASP A 285 12.25 12.25 23.54
N ILE A 286 13.10 11.73 22.65
CA ILE A 286 13.57 10.34 22.66
C ILE A 286 14.29 9.93 23.95
N ARG A 287 14.68 10.89 24.79
CA ARG A 287 15.32 10.65 26.08
C ARG A 287 14.33 10.19 27.15
N ASP A 288 13.03 10.42 26.94
CA ASP A 288 11.96 9.98 27.84
C ASP A 288 11.56 8.50 27.61
N GLY A 289 12.28 7.80 26.73
CA GLY A 289 12.10 6.38 26.45
C GLY A 289 11.21 6.11 25.23
N LEU A 290 10.59 4.93 25.21
CA LEU A 290 9.76 4.50 24.09
C LEU A 290 8.39 5.18 24.14
N GLN A 291 8.11 6.00 23.14
CA GLN A 291 6.87 6.76 22.99
C GLN A 291 6.07 6.28 21.77
N ILE A 292 4.74 6.28 21.86
CA ILE A 292 3.87 5.71 20.81
C ILE A 292 3.85 6.56 19.54
N GLU A 293 4.20 7.84 19.67
CA GLU A 293 4.31 8.83 18.61
C GLU A 293 5.62 8.70 17.83
N CYS A 294 6.59 7.94 18.33
CA CYS A 294 7.80 7.65 17.57
C CYS A 294 7.44 6.89 16.29
N ILE A 295 7.85 7.40 15.13
CA ILE A 295 7.66 6.72 13.84
C ILE A 295 8.90 5.94 13.40
N GLY A 296 9.95 5.86 14.23
CA GLY A 296 11.16 5.09 13.93
C GLY A 296 11.96 5.61 12.72
N CYS A 297 11.89 6.92 12.42
CA CYS A 297 12.55 7.52 11.24
C CYS A 297 14.06 7.83 11.41
N ALA A 298 14.62 7.59 12.59
CA ALA A 298 16.04 7.80 12.94
C ALA A 298 16.61 9.21 12.69
N ALA A 299 15.76 10.23 12.56
CA ALA A 299 16.20 11.62 12.47
C ALA A 299 17.05 12.04 13.68
N CYS A 300 16.65 11.60 14.87
CA CYS A 300 17.35 11.85 16.12
C CYS A 300 18.73 11.17 16.18
N ILE A 301 18.92 10.01 15.53
CA ILE A 301 20.23 9.34 15.45
C ILE A 301 21.19 10.21 14.64
N ASP A 302 20.82 10.56 13.40
CA ASP A 302 21.64 11.39 12.51
C ASP A 302 22.01 12.73 13.17
N ALA A 303 21.06 13.37 13.85
CA ALA A 303 21.29 14.63 14.52
C ALA A 303 22.20 14.49 15.75
N CYS A 304 22.02 13.44 16.56
CA CYS A 304 22.84 13.19 17.73
C CYS A 304 24.28 12.84 17.35
N ASP A 305 24.48 11.97 16.37
CA ASP A 305 25.81 11.61 15.88
C ASP A 305 26.57 12.83 15.34
N SER A 306 25.88 13.76 14.67
CA SER A 306 26.49 15.02 14.22
C SER A 306 26.98 15.91 15.37
N ILE A 307 26.38 15.80 16.56
CA ILE A 307 26.81 16.49 17.78
C ILE A 307 27.95 15.71 18.46
N MET A 308 27.84 14.38 18.53
CA MET A 308 28.90 13.53 19.08
C MET A 308 30.21 13.73 18.32
N ASP A 309 30.16 13.78 16.98
CA ASP A 309 31.33 14.06 16.14
C ASP A 309 31.97 15.42 16.46
N LYS A 310 31.16 16.47 16.64
CA LYS A 310 31.66 17.81 16.99
C LYS A 310 32.34 17.83 18.35
N MET A 311 31.80 17.08 19.31
CA MET A 311 32.34 16.93 20.66
C MET A 311 33.50 15.92 20.72
N ASN A 312 33.78 15.18 19.64
CA ASN A 312 34.73 14.07 19.60
C ASN A 312 34.35 12.93 20.58
N TYR A 313 33.05 12.65 20.70
CA TYR A 313 32.52 11.53 21.49
C TYR A 313 32.16 10.37 20.56
N PRO A 314 32.13 9.11 21.07
CA PRO A 314 31.68 7.98 20.27
C PRO A 314 30.25 8.21 19.73
N ARG A 315 29.95 7.71 18.53
CA ARG A 315 28.59 7.76 17.98
C ARG A 315 27.65 6.77 18.70
N GLY A 316 26.36 6.81 18.37
CA GLY A 316 25.39 5.82 18.83
C GLY A 316 24.86 6.04 20.24
N LEU A 317 24.87 7.29 20.74
CA LEU A 317 24.16 7.63 21.98
C LEU A 317 22.64 7.44 21.82
N ILE A 318 22.13 7.72 20.62
CA ILE A 318 20.83 7.27 20.16
C ILE A 318 21.10 6.33 19.00
N SER A 319 20.52 5.13 19.01
CA SER A 319 20.78 4.12 17.98
C SER A 319 19.56 3.23 17.75
N TYR A 320 19.60 2.45 16.67
CA TYR A 320 18.73 1.28 16.56
C TYR A 320 19.26 0.20 17.49
N THR A 321 18.48 -0.14 18.51
CA THR A 321 18.87 -1.09 19.56
C THR A 321 17.62 -1.81 20.07
N THR A 322 17.80 -2.71 21.03
CA THR A 322 16.72 -3.47 21.67
C THR A 322 16.69 -3.16 23.17
N GLU A 323 15.56 -3.43 23.80
CA GLU A 323 15.41 -3.27 25.26
C GLU A 323 16.40 -4.18 26.01
N HIS A 324 16.64 -5.40 25.51
CA HIS A 324 17.66 -6.27 26.09
C HIS A 324 19.06 -5.64 26.00
N ASN A 325 19.47 -5.13 24.85
CA ASN A 325 20.80 -4.51 24.70
C ASN A 325 20.96 -3.27 25.59
N LEU A 326 19.90 -2.45 25.71
CA LEU A 326 19.88 -1.29 26.62
C LEU A 326 19.97 -1.69 28.09
N SER A 327 19.37 -2.81 28.48
CA SER A 327 19.50 -3.37 29.83
C SER A 327 20.79 -4.19 30.06
N GLY A 328 21.69 -4.24 29.08
CA GLY A 328 22.96 -4.98 29.15
C GLY A 328 22.82 -6.48 28.92
N GLN A 329 21.65 -6.94 28.50
CA GLN A 329 21.37 -8.32 28.10
C GLN A 329 21.69 -8.51 26.61
N LYS A 330 21.89 -9.76 26.19
CA LYS A 330 22.14 -10.08 24.77
C LYS A 330 20.82 -10.13 24.01
N THR A 331 20.79 -9.50 22.83
CA THR A 331 19.65 -9.59 21.92
C THR A 331 19.57 -10.97 21.30
N HIS A 332 18.40 -11.61 21.38
CA HIS A 332 18.12 -12.85 20.67
C HIS A 332 17.47 -12.55 19.31
N MET A 333 18.29 -12.50 18.26
CA MET A 333 17.81 -12.24 16.89
C MET A 333 16.88 -13.37 16.39
N LEU A 334 17.27 -14.63 16.59
CA LEU A 334 16.45 -15.79 16.26
C LEU A 334 15.64 -16.22 17.49
N ARG A 335 14.37 -15.80 17.55
CA ARG A 335 13.47 -16.10 18.66
C ARG A 335 12.22 -16.85 18.18
N PRO A 336 11.63 -17.75 19.00
CA PRO A 336 10.52 -18.61 18.58
C PRO A 336 9.36 -17.84 17.96
N ARG A 337 9.01 -16.67 18.52
CA ARG A 337 7.96 -15.79 17.97
C ARG A 337 8.27 -15.33 16.54
N LEU A 338 9.49 -14.81 16.31
CA LEU A 338 9.91 -14.32 14.99
C LEU A 338 9.98 -15.46 13.97
N ILE A 339 10.49 -16.63 14.38
CA ILE A 339 10.52 -17.84 13.55
C ILE A 339 9.09 -18.25 13.18
N GLY A 340 8.14 -18.21 14.12
CA GLY A 340 6.73 -18.48 13.86
C GLY A 340 6.14 -17.57 12.79
N TYR A 341 6.38 -16.26 12.87
CA TYR A 341 5.96 -15.31 11.82
C TYR A 341 6.64 -15.61 10.47
N ALA A 342 7.94 -15.92 10.47
CA ALA A 342 8.68 -16.24 9.24
C ALA A 342 8.13 -17.51 8.57
N VAL A 343 7.91 -18.58 9.34
CA VAL A 343 7.37 -19.85 8.83
C VAL A 343 5.98 -19.66 8.25
N VAL A 344 5.07 -18.98 8.97
CA VAL A 344 3.72 -18.71 8.45
C VAL A 344 3.78 -17.87 7.19
N LEU A 345 4.61 -16.82 7.16
CA LEU A 345 4.80 -15.99 5.98
C LEU A 345 5.31 -16.81 4.78
N LEU A 346 6.30 -17.69 4.99
CA LEU A 346 6.82 -18.57 3.94
C LEU A 346 5.77 -19.56 3.44
N VAL A 347 4.97 -20.16 4.33
CA VAL A 347 3.86 -21.04 3.96
C VAL A 347 2.83 -20.29 3.12
N MET A 348 2.47 -19.06 3.50
CA MET A 348 1.52 -18.25 2.75
C MET A 348 2.07 -17.84 1.38
N ILE A 349 3.34 -17.46 1.30
CA ILE A 349 4.02 -17.17 0.02
C ILE A 349 4.04 -18.42 -0.86
N GLY A 350 4.39 -19.58 -0.31
CA GLY A 350 4.41 -20.85 -1.02
C GLY A 350 3.02 -21.26 -1.52
N ALA A 351 1.99 -21.13 -0.68
CA ALA A 351 0.61 -21.40 -1.06
C ALA A 351 0.12 -20.46 -2.17
N LEU A 352 0.42 -19.16 -2.08
CA LEU A 352 0.09 -18.17 -3.10
C LEU A 352 0.83 -18.43 -4.42
N ALA A 353 2.12 -18.74 -4.36
CA ALA A 353 2.93 -19.07 -5.54
C ALA A 353 2.41 -20.33 -6.23
N THR A 354 2.06 -21.36 -5.45
CA THR A 354 1.44 -22.59 -5.96
C THR A 354 0.10 -22.29 -6.60
N ALA A 355 -0.78 -21.54 -5.92
CA ALA A 355 -2.08 -21.16 -6.45
C ALA A 355 -1.98 -20.34 -7.74
N PHE A 356 -0.94 -19.49 -7.87
CA PHE A 356 -0.67 -18.75 -9.09
C PHE A 356 -0.14 -19.67 -10.21
N ALA A 357 0.72 -20.64 -9.89
CA ALA A 357 1.29 -21.57 -10.86
C ALA A 357 0.29 -22.62 -11.37
N THR A 358 -0.66 -23.06 -10.52
CA THR A 358 -1.68 -24.05 -10.87
C THR A 358 -2.99 -23.43 -11.33
N ARG A 359 -3.04 -22.10 -11.52
CA ARG A 359 -4.27 -21.43 -11.96
C ARG A 359 -4.61 -21.85 -13.39
N SER A 360 -5.88 -22.12 -13.65
CA SER A 360 -6.34 -22.30 -15.02
C SER A 360 -6.13 -21.00 -15.80
N LEU A 361 -5.41 -21.10 -16.91
CA LEU A 361 -5.21 -20.01 -17.87
C LEU A 361 -6.39 -19.85 -18.82
N VAL A 362 -7.39 -20.73 -18.75
CA VAL A 362 -8.61 -20.67 -19.54
C VAL A 362 -9.81 -20.48 -18.60
N GLY A 363 -10.58 -19.42 -18.84
CA GLY A 363 -11.86 -19.20 -18.19
C GLY A 363 -12.98 -19.57 -19.14
N PHE A 364 -13.91 -20.42 -18.71
CA PHE A 364 -15.08 -20.81 -19.50
C PHE A 364 -16.35 -20.69 -18.65
N ASP A 365 -17.24 -19.81 -19.08
CA ASP A 365 -18.53 -19.55 -18.43
C ASP A 365 -19.67 -19.75 -19.42
N VAL A 366 -20.73 -20.42 -18.97
CA VAL A 366 -21.90 -20.76 -19.78
C VAL A 366 -23.15 -20.24 -19.10
N SER A 367 -23.84 -19.35 -19.80
CA SER A 367 -25.10 -18.79 -19.35
C SER A 367 -26.22 -19.16 -20.32
N LYS A 368 -27.30 -19.77 -19.81
CA LYS A 368 -28.47 -20.08 -20.63
C LYS A 368 -29.31 -18.81 -20.84
N ASP A 369 -29.82 -18.61 -22.05
CA ASP A 369 -30.76 -17.54 -22.35
C ASP A 369 -32.08 -17.73 -21.57
N ARG A 370 -32.77 -16.64 -21.25
CA ARG A 370 -34.04 -16.64 -20.51
C ARG A 370 -35.15 -17.40 -21.23
N VAL A 371 -35.05 -17.56 -22.54
CA VAL A 371 -35.99 -18.38 -23.31
C VAL A 371 -35.80 -19.86 -22.97
N LEU A 372 -36.89 -20.49 -22.53
CA LEU A 372 -36.88 -21.89 -22.09
C LEU A 372 -36.41 -22.81 -23.21
N TYR A 373 -37.14 -22.85 -24.32
CA TYR A 373 -36.78 -23.57 -25.54
C TYR A 373 -37.48 -22.95 -26.75
N ARG A 374 -36.99 -23.29 -27.94
CA ARG A 374 -37.64 -23.01 -29.24
C ARG A 374 -37.72 -24.31 -30.03
N GLU A 375 -38.60 -24.35 -31.01
CA GLU A 375 -38.63 -25.44 -31.98
C GLU A 375 -38.13 -24.89 -33.32
N ASN A 376 -37.22 -25.62 -33.96
CA ASN A 376 -36.63 -25.19 -35.22
C ASN A 376 -37.38 -25.74 -36.43
N ALA A 377 -36.99 -25.32 -37.63
CA ALA A 377 -37.65 -25.75 -38.88
C ALA A 377 -37.60 -27.27 -39.13
N GLN A 378 -36.73 -27.99 -38.42
CA GLN A 378 -36.58 -29.45 -38.49
C GLN A 378 -37.34 -30.18 -37.36
N GLY A 379 -38.16 -29.47 -36.58
CA GLY A 379 -38.92 -30.03 -35.45
C GLY A 379 -38.05 -30.40 -34.24
N ARG A 380 -36.80 -29.91 -34.18
CA ARG A 380 -35.89 -30.15 -33.05
C ARG A 380 -36.09 -29.06 -32.00
N ILE A 381 -35.95 -29.45 -30.73
CA ILE A 381 -35.98 -28.51 -29.62
C ILE A 381 -34.62 -27.84 -29.52
N GLU A 382 -34.60 -26.51 -29.46
CA GLU A 382 -33.42 -25.67 -29.39
C GLU A 382 -33.35 -24.89 -28.08
N ASN A 383 -32.14 -24.80 -27.53
CA ASN A 383 -31.83 -23.95 -26.39
C ASN A 383 -30.66 -23.04 -26.78
N VAL A 384 -30.79 -21.75 -26.44
CA VAL A 384 -29.76 -20.74 -26.70
C VAL A 384 -28.94 -20.51 -25.44
N TYR A 385 -27.62 -20.44 -25.60
CA TYR A 385 -26.65 -20.17 -24.55
C TYR A 385 -25.73 -19.03 -24.99
N SER A 386 -25.29 -18.21 -24.05
CA SER A 386 -24.18 -17.28 -24.23
C SER A 386 -22.97 -17.86 -23.51
N LEU A 387 -21.96 -18.23 -24.31
CA LEU A 387 -20.68 -18.71 -23.81
C LEU A 387 -19.73 -17.53 -23.72
N LYS A 388 -18.90 -17.52 -22.67
CA LYS A 388 -17.77 -16.60 -22.52
C LYS A 388 -16.50 -17.42 -22.37
N VAL A 389 -15.62 -17.29 -23.34
CA VAL A 389 -14.29 -17.88 -23.33
C VAL A 389 -13.28 -16.77 -23.05
N MET A 390 -12.44 -16.98 -22.04
CA MET A 390 -11.44 -16.03 -21.58
C MET A 390 -10.06 -16.67 -21.71
N ASN A 391 -9.18 -16.05 -22.49
CA ASN A 391 -7.78 -16.44 -22.58
C ASN A 391 -6.96 -15.61 -21.59
N LYS A 392 -6.50 -16.25 -20.51
CA LYS A 392 -5.66 -15.60 -19.49
C LYS A 392 -4.16 -15.78 -19.74
N ASP A 393 -3.78 -16.44 -20.82
CA ASP A 393 -2.39 -16.58 -21.25
C ASP A 393 -1.92 -15.35 -22.03
N GLN A 394 -0.61 -15.26 -22.26
CA GLN A 394 0.07 -14.22 -23.04
C GLN A 394 0.22 -14.59 -24.52
N ARG A 395 -0.45 -15.65 -24.97
CA ARG A 395 -0.44 -16.14 -26.34
C ARG A 395 -1.87 -16.30 -26.83
N ASP A 396 -2.07 -16.11 -28.12
CA ASP A 396 -3.34 -16.41 -28.77
C ASP A 396 -3.56 -17.92 -28.74
N HIS A 397 -4.81 -18.34 -28.50
CA HIS A 397 -5.19 -19.75 -28.44
C HIS A 397 -6.43 -19.98 -29.28
N VAL A 398 -6.47 -21.13 -29.96
CA VAL A 398 -7.68 -21.60 -30.65
C VAL A 398 -8.31 -22.71 -29.82
N TYR A 399 -9.58 -22.55 -29.49
CA TYR A 399 -10.34 -23.53 -28.72
C TYR A 399 -11.40 -24.21 -29.59
N VAL A 400 -11.57 -25.51 -29.38
CA VAL A 400 -12.63 -26.33 -29.99
C VAL A 400 -13.72 -26.59 -28.96
N LEU A 401 -14.93 -26.16 -29.29
CA LEU A 401 -16.12 -26.31 -28.48
C LEU A 401 -16.90 -27.58 -28.85
N ASP A 402 -17.24 -28.35 -27.83
CA ASP A 402 -18.07 -29.54 -27.93
C ASP A 402 -19.16 -29.53 -26.83
N ALA A 403 -20.17 -30.37 -26.96
CA ALA A 403 -21.25 -30.50 -25.99
C ALA A 403 -21.68 -31.95 -25.81
N ALA A 404 -21.86 -32.37 -24.56
CA ALA A 404 -22.23 -33.72 -24.17
C ALA A 404 -23.36 -33.73 -23.13
N GLY A 405 -23.93 -34.91 -22.87
CA GLY A 405 -24.94 -35.14 -21.82
C GLY A 405 -26.32 -35.58 -22.31
N LEU A 406 -26.58 -35.49 -23.62
CA LEU A 406 -27.84 -35.94 -24.23
C LEU A 406 -27.59 -36.75 -25.52
N PRO A 407 -28.41 -37.78 -25.79
CA PRO A 407 -28.36 -38.52 -27.05
C PRO A 407 -28.83 -37.63 -28.22
N ASP A 408 -28.09 -37.65 -29.33
CA ASP A 408 -28.31 -36.79 -30.52
C ASP A 408 -28.31 -35.28 -30.19
N LEU A 409 -27.50 -34.86 -29.21
CA LEU A 409 -27.20 -33.45 -28.96
C LEU A 409 -26.38 -32.88 -30.11
N ARG A 410 -26.86 -31.82 -30.75
CA ARG A 410 -26.14 -31.13 -31.83
C ARG A 410 -25.83 -29.71 -31.42
N LEU A 411 -24.56 -29.33 -31.59
CA LEU A 411 -24.11 -27.96 -31.46
C LEU A 411 -24.21 -27.27 -32.82
N GLU A 412 -25.09 -26.27 -32.88
CA GLU A 412 -25.34 -25.45 -34.07
C GLU A 412 -24.47 -24.18 -33.98
N GLY A 413 -23.66 -23.94 -35.02
CA GLY A 413 -22.78 -22.77 -35.12
C GLY A 413 -21.30 -23.10 -35.23
N GLN A 414 -20.45 -22.10 -34.93
CA GLN A 414 -19.00 -22.23 -34.98
C GLN A 414 -18.48 -23.09 -33.82
N ARG A 415 -17.61 -24.06 -34.14
CA ARG A 415 -16.95 -24.93 -33.16
C ARG A 415 -15.57 -24.45 -32.77
N GLU A 416 -14.87 -23.77 -33.67
CA GLU A 416 -13.55 -23.21 -33.43
C GLU A 416 -13.68 -21.75 -33.01
N ILE A 417 -13.05 -21.40 -31.90
CA ILE A 417 -13.09 -20.08 -31.29
C ILE A 417 -11.64 -19.62 -31.09
N SER A 418 -11.21 -18.64 -31.88
CA SER A 418 -9.93 -17.98 -31.69
C SER A 418 -10.07 -16.89 -30.64
N VAL A 419 -9.21 -16.92 -29.61
CA VAL A 419 -9.21 -15.93 -28.53
C VAL A 419 -7.80 -15.38 -28.37
N ALA A 420 -7.65 -14.09 -28.64
CA ALA A 420 -6.37 -13.40 -28.48
C ALA A 420 -5.89 -13.40 -27.02
N ALA A 421 -4.59 -13.25 -26.82
CA ALA A 421 -3.97 -13.16 -25.50
C ALA A 421 -4.64 -12.10 -24.62
N GLY A 422 -5.09 -12.49 -23.43
CA GLY A 422 -5.74 -11.57 -22.48
C GLY A 422 -7.15 -11.12 -22.87
N ASP A 423 -7.77 -11.70 -23.90
CA ASP A 423 -9.07 -11.27 -24.41
C ASP A 423 -10.25 -12.17 -23.96
N ILE A 424 -11.47 -11.65 -24.09
CA ILE A 424 -12.73 -12.39 -23.92
C ILE A 424 -13.45 -12.43 -25.26
N VAL A 425 -13.87 -13.62 -25.64
CA VAL A 425 -14.87 -13.75 -26.70
C VAL A 425 -16.19 -14.23 -26.08
N SER A 426 -17.27 -13.50 -26.36
CA SER A 426 -18.63 -13.89 -26.00
C SER A 426 -19.39 -14.29 -27.26
N LEU A 427 -19.90 -15.52 -27.28
CA LEU A 427 -20.57 -16.08 -28.46
C LEU A 427 -21.92 -16.68 -28.05
N PRO A 428 -23.00 -16.36 -28.77
CA PRO A 428 -24.23 -17.11 -28.65
C PRO A 428 -24.08 -18.46 -29.37
N VAL A 429 -24.46 -19.55 -28.71
CA VAL A 429 -24.39 -20.91 -29.26
C VAL A 429 -25.71 -21.61 -29.00
N GLN A 430 -26.13 -22.43 -29.96
CA GLN A 430 -27.41 -23.13 -29.91
C GLN A 430 -27.17 -24.62 -29.83
N LEU A 431 -27.91 -25.29 -28.96
CA LEU A 431 -27.95 -26.74 -28.90
C LEU A 431 -29.32 -27.22 -29.35
N SER A 432 -29.35 -28.24 -30.20
CA SER A 432 -30.58 -28.85 -30.72
C SER A 432 -30.65 -30.34 -30.41
N VAL A 433 -31.83 -30.82 -29.98
CA VAL A 433 -32.09 -32.24 -29.65
C VAL A 433 -33.42 -32.66 -30.25
N ALA A 434 -33.50 -33.89 -30.76
CA ALA A 434 -34.78 -34.48 -31.19
C ALA A 434 -35.74 -34.65 -29.98
N PRO A 435 -37.01 -34.25 -30.08
CA PRO A 435 -37.95 -34.29 -28.94
C PRO A 435 -38.06 -35.69 -28.30
N GLU A 436 -38.03 -36.74 -29.11
CA GLU A 436 -38.14 -38.16 -28.71
C GLU A 436 -36.94 -38.66 -27.88
N LYS A 437 -35.81 -37.95 -27.95
CA LYS A 437 -34.55 -38.31 -27.29
C LYS A 437 -34.33 -37.55 -25.98
N LEU A 438 -35.27 -36.71 -25.58
CA LEU A 438 -35.24 -36.00 -24.31
C LEU A 438 -35.75 -36.91 -23.18
N PRO A 439 -34.92 -37.23 -22.17
CA PRO A 439 -35.37 -38.09 -21.06
C PRO A 439 -36.25 -37.35 -20.05
N SER A 440 -36.16 -36.02 -19.97
CA SER A 440 -36.97 -35.20 -19.06
C SER A 440 -37.15 -33.76 -19.56
N THR A 441 -37.98 -32.98 -18.87
CA THR A 441 -38.18 -31.53 -19.12
C THR A 441 -36.92 -30.70 -18.85
N THR A 442 -36.02 -31.15 -17.98
CA THR A 442 -34.79 -30.43 -17.63
C THR A 442 -33.64 -31.42 -17.51
N ASN A 443 -32.75 -31.38 -18.48
CA ASN A 443 -31.64 -32.32 -18.60
C ASN A 443 -30.32 -31.61 -18.33
N GLU A 444 -29.38 -32.29 -17.68
CA GLU A 444 -28.03 -31.77 -17.48
C GLU A 444 -27.22 -31.95 -18.77
N ILE A 445 -26.50 -30.92 -19.18
CA ILE A 445 -25.59 -30.94 -20.31
C ILE A 445 -24.25 -30.35 -19.88
N THR A 446 -23.19 -30.74 -20.56
CA THR A 446 -21.84 -30.23 -20.30
C THR A 446 -21.26 -29.70 -21.59
N PHE A 447 -20.87 -28.42 -21.60
CA PHE A 447 -20.04 -27.87 -22.65
C PHE A 447 -18.59 -28.20 -22.33
N ILE A 448 -17.85 -28.63 -23.35
CA ILE A 448 -16.45 -29.04 -23.24
C ILE A 448 -15.66 -28.13 -24.17
N LEU A 449 -14.68 -27.42 -23.62
CA LEU A 449 -13.77 -26.58 -24.38
C LEU A 449 -12.38 -27.20 -24.33
N LYS A 450 -11.83 -27.54 -25.49
CA LYS A 450 -10.48 -28.12 -25.63
C LYS A 450 -9.57 -27.13 -26.36
N SER A 451 -8.35 -26.93 -25.90
CA SER A 451 -7.37 -26.19 -26.71
C SER A 451 -6.97 -27.03 -27.93
N ALA A 452 -6.94 -26.40 -29.11
CA ALA A 452 -6.42 -27.01 -30.33
C ALA A 452 -4.88 -27.10 -30.30
N ASP A 453 -4.24 -26.21 -29.55
CA ASP A 453 -2.79 -26.05 -29.48
C ASP A 453 -2.16 -26.92 -28.38
N ASP A 454 -2.91 -27.21 -27.32
CA ASP A 454 -2.43 -27.96 -26.15
C ASP A 454 -3.46 -29.03 -25.73
N GLY A 455 -3.26 -30.25 -26.23
CA GLY A 455 -4.25 -31.34 -26.18
C GLY A 455 -4.63 -31.85 -24.79
N ASP A 456 -3.93 -31.44 -23.73
CA ASP A 456 -4.20 -31.81 -22.33
C ASP A 456 -5.06 -30.76 -21.59
N SER A 457 -5.28 -29.58 -22.19
CA SER A 457 -6.06 -28.51 -21.57
C SER A 457 -7.54 -28.58 -21.99
N GLN A 458 -8.35 -29.21 -21.13
CA GLN A 458 -9.80 -29.30 -21.25
C GLN A 458 -10.48 -28.57 -20.09
N VAL A 459 -11.46 -27.72 -20.41
CA VAL A 459 -12.31 -27.05 -19.42
C VAL A 459 -13.76 -27.42 -19.68
N GLU A 460 -14.48 -27.79 -18.64
CA GLU A 460 -15.88 -28.17 -18.71
C GLU A 460 -16.76 -27.19 -17.98
N ALA A 461 -17.93 -26.91 -18.54
CA ALA A 461 -18.95 -26.09 -17.91
C ALA A 461 -20.32 -26.76 -18.01
N LYS A 462 -20.92 -27.01 -16.85
CA LYS A 462 -22.24 -27.64 -16.73
C LYS A 462 -23.34 -26.61 -16.97
N SER A 463 -24.39 -27.03 -17.68
CA SER A 463 -25.60 -26.25 -17.90
C SER A 463 -26.82 -27.15 -17.93
N ARG A 464 -27.98 -26.58 -18.26
CA ARG A 464 -29.25 -27.29 -18.37
C ARG A 464 -29.86 -27.11 -19.73
N PHE A 465 -30.43 -28.18 -20.26
CA PHE A 465 -31.23 -28.20 -21.48
C PHE A 465 -32.69 -28.40 -21.10
N ILE A 466 -33.54 -27.42 -21.45
CA ILE A 466 -34.95 -27.43 -21.13
C ILE A 466 -35.74 -27.85 -22.37
N GLY A 467 -36.63 -28.83 -22.20
CA GLY A 467 -37.52 -29.30 -23.25
C GLY A 467 -39.00 -29.14 -22.85
N PRO A 468 -39.93 -29.39 -23.78
CA PRO A 468 -41.35 -29.47 -23.47
C PRO A 468 -41.63 -30.60 -22.47
N GLN A 469 -42.72 -30.48 -21.70
CA GLN A 469 -43.20 -31.61 -20.89
C GLN A 469 -43.64 -32.74 -21.82
N ILE A 470 -42.96 -33.87 -21.73
CA ILE A 470 -43.35 -35.11 -22.40
C ILE A 470 -44.56 -35.65 -21.62
N ARG A 471 -45.70 -35.73 -22.29
CA ARG A 471 -46.97 -36.16 -21.68
C ARG A 471 -47.22 -37.64 -21.92
#